data_AF-A0AAQ0H7J3-F1
#
_entry.id   AF-A0AAQ0H7J3-F1
#
_cell.length_a   1.000
_cell.length_b   1.000
_cell.length_c   1.000
_cell.angle_alpha   90.00
_cell.angle_beta   90.00
_cell.angle_gamma   90.00
#
_symmetry.space_group_name_H-M   'P 1'
#
loop_
_entity.id
_entity.type
_entity.pdbx_description
1 polymer ?
#
loop_
_entity_poly.entity_id
_entity_poly.type
_entity_poly.pdbx_seq_one_letter_code
_entity_poly.pdbx_strand_id
1 'polypeptide(L)'
;MPDITSEQVAHLANLARIALTPDEIEKLTGELSHIVESVAKVAEVATDDVPATSHPVPLGNVTRPDVVGQTLTQEQALSGAPDSDGERFRVTAILGEEQ
;
A
#
# COMPACT_ATOMS: atom_id res chain seq x y z
N MET A 1 9.43 -22.01 -7.23
CA MET A 1 8.73 -21.01 -6.39
C MET A 1 7.34 -21.58 -6.10
N PRO A 2 6.74 -21.34 -4.92
CA PRO A 2 5.38 -21.81 -4.70
C PRO A 2 4.46 -21.11 -5.71
N ASP A 3 3.62 -21.89 -6.38
CA ASP A 3 2.59 -21.39 -7.30
C ASP A 3 1.66 -20.44 -6.53
N ILE A 4 1.29 -19.30 -7.13
CA ILE A 4 0.36 -18.37 -6.48
C ILE A 4 -1.01 -19.04 -6.40
N THR A 5 -1.54 -19.14 -5.18
CA THR A 5 -2.86 -19.70 -4.93
C THR A 5 -3.91 -18.60 -4.78
N SER A 6 -5.17 -18.94 -5.05
CA SER A 6 -6.29 -18.02 -4.86
C SER A 6 -6.44 -17.56 -3.40
N GLU A 7 -6.04 -18.39 -2.43
CA GLU A 7 -5.98 -18.02 -1.01
C GLU A 7 -4.94 -16.92 -0.77
N GLN A 8 -3.76 -17.03 -1.39
CA GLN A 8 -2.73 -15.99 -1.30
C GLN A 8 -3.18 -14.68 -1.95
N VAL A 9 -3.90 -14.74 -3.07
CA VAL A 9 -4.48 -13.55 -3.71
C VAL A 9 -5.53 -12.90 -2.82
N ALA A 10 -6.43 -13.69 -2.24
CA ALA A 10 -7.44 -13.19 -1.29
C ALA A 10 -6.79 -12.55 -0.05
N HIS A 11 -5.73 -13.18 0.48
CA HIS A 11 -4.97 -12.65 1.62
C HIS A 11 -4.30 -11.32 1.26
N LEU A 12 -3.63 -11.24 0.11
CA LEU A 12 -2.99 -10.03 -0.39
C LEU A 12 -4.02 -8.90 -0.61
N ALA A 13 -5.19 -9.22 -1.16
CA ALA A 13 -6.26 -8.25 -1.36
C ALA A 13 -6.75 -7.66 -0.03
N ASN A 14 -6.89 -8.48 1.02
CA ASN A 14 -7.23 -8.01 2.36
C ASN A 14 -6.16 -7.06 2.92
N LEU A 15 -4.87 -7.42 2.80
CA LEU A 15 -3.76 -6.55 3.21
C LEU A 15 -3.77 -5.21 2.47
N ALA A 16 -4.12 -5.23 1.19
CA ALA A 16 -4.23 -4.03 0.35
C ALA A 16 -5.56 -3.29 0.50
N ARG A 17 -6.50 -3.78 1.33
CA ARG A 17 -7.87 -3.24 1.48
C ARG A 17 -8.66 -3.17 0.17
N ILE A 18 -8.47 -4.16 -0.70
CA ILE A 18 -9.19 -4.30 -1.97
C ILE A 18 -10.22 -5.42 -1.83
N ALA A 19 -11.49 -5.09 -2.01
CA ALA A 19 -12.57 -6.06 -2.04
C ALA A 19 -12.64 -6.69 -3.44
N LEU A 20 -12.11 -7.90 -3.60
CA LEU A 20 -12.17 -8.65 -4.86
C LEU A 20 -13.34 -9.63 -4.85
N THR A 21 -13.98 -9.77 -6.00
CA THR A 21 -14.95 -10.83 -6.27
C THR A 21 -14.25 -12.18 -6.51
N PRO A 22 -14.96 -13.32 -6.39
CA PRO A 22 -14.40 -14.63 -6.70
C PRO A 22 -13.80 -14.74 -8.11
N ASP A 23 -14.49 -14.18 -9.11
CA ASP A 23 -14.05 -14.19 -10.51
C ASP A 23 -12.75 -13.38 -10.70
N GLU A 24 -12.63 -12.24 -9.99
CA GLU A 24 -11.41 -11.43 -10.01
C GLU A 24 -10.25 -12.14 -9.31
N ILE A 25 -10.51 -12.90 -8.24
CA ILE A 25 -9.49 -13.70 -7.56
C ILE A 25 -8.95 -14.79 -8.51
N GLU A 26 -9.83 -15.52 -9.21
CA GLU A 26 -9.42 -16.54 -10.17
C GLU A 26 -8.56 -15.93 -11.27
N LYS A 27 -9.02 -14.85 -11.87
CA LYS A 27 -8.30 -14.12 -12.92
C LYS A 27 -6.92 -13.64 -12.44
N LEU A 28 -6.87 -12.95 -11.30
CA LEU A 28 -5.64 -12.38 -10.74
C LEU A 28 -4.65 -13.46 -10.30
N THR A 29 -5.12 -14.64 -9.91
CA THR A 29 -4.24 -15.79 -9.60
C THR A 29 -3.36 -16.13 -10.80
N GLY A 30 -3.94 -16.21 -12.00
CA GLY A 30 -3.19 -16.46 -13.24
C GLY A 30 -2.28 -15.30 -13.64
N GLU A 31 -2.80 -14.07 -13.60
CA GLU A 31 -2.03 -12.88 -13.98
C GLU A 31 -0.82 -12.65 -13.06
N LEU A 32 -0.99 -12.78 -11.74
CA LEU A 32 0.08 -12.63 -10.77
C LEU A 32 1.14 -13.73 -10.90
N SER A 33 0.74 -14.97 -11.22
CA SER A 33 1.68 -16.05 -11.48
C SER A 33 2.64 -15.68 -12.62
N HIS A 34 2.10 -15.18 -13.73
CA HIS A 34 2.90 -14.75 -14.88
C HIS A 34 3.80 -13.54 -14.58
N ILE A 35 3.34 -12.61 -13.73
CA ILE A 35 4.14 -11.46 -13.28
C ILE A 35 5.32 -11.94 -12.43
N VAL A 36 5.09 -12.84 -11.47
CA VAL A 36 6.15 -13.36 -10.60
C VAL A 36 7.19 -14.16 -11.39
N GLU A 37 6.76 -14.97 -12.36
CA GLU A 37 7.68 -15.64 -13.29
C GLU A 37 8.54 -14.64 -14.08
N SER A 38 7.94 -13.53 -14.52
CA SER A 38 8.67 -12.48 -15.23
C SER A 38 9.69 -11.77 -14.35
N VAL A 39 9.34 -11.51 -13.08
CA VAL A 39 10.22 -10.88 -12.08
C VAL A 39 11.35 -11.83 -11.64
N ALA A 40 11.13 -13.14 -11.64
CA ALA A 40 12.15 -14.13 -11.28
C ALA A 40 13.41 -14.03 -12.16
N LYS A 41 13.29 -13.56 -13.40
CA LYS A 41 14.42 -13.29 -14.31
C LYS A 41 15.39 -12.24 -13.76
N VAL A 42 14.91 -11.31 -12.94
CA VAL A 42 15.78 -10.29 -12.30
C VAL A 42 16.72 -10.94 -11.29
N ALA A 43 16.27 -12.00 -10.60
CA ALA A 43 17.07 -12.73 -9.64
C ALA A 43 18.21 -13.55 -10.29
N GLU A 44 18.17 -13.78 -11.61
CA GLU A 44 19.27 -14.41 -12.34
C GLU A 44 20.50 -13.52 -12.46
N VAL A 45 20.32 -12.19 -12.31
CA VAL A 45 21.38 -11.18 -12.49
C VAL A 45 21.74 -10.49 -11.17
N ALA A 46 20.77 -10.28 -10.28
CA ALA A 46 20.98 -9.67 -8.99
C ALA A 46 21.49 -10.70 -7.96
N THR A 47 22.83 -10.75 -7.76
CA THR A 47 23.49 -11.60 -6.77
C THR A 47 23.58 -10.94 -5.40
N ASP A 48 23.87 -11.72 -4.35
CA ASP A 48 24.03 -11.22 -2.96
C ASP A 48 25.13 -10.14 -2.83
N ASP A 49 26.10 -10.14 -3.74
CA ASP A 49 27.18 -9.14 -3.78
C ASP A 49 26.74 -7.77 -4.29
N VAL A 50 25.52 -7.64 -4.83
CA VAL A 50 24.98 -6.36 -5.31
C VAL A 50 24.23 -5.68 -4.16
N PRO A 51 24.75 -4.57 -3.60
CA PRO A 51 24.06 -3.87 -2.53
C PRO A 51 22.72 -3.31 -3.00
N ALA A 52 21.68 -3.49 -2.18
CA ALA A 52 20.35 -2.95 -2.47
C ALA A 52 20.38 -1.42 -2.58
N THR A 53 19.83 -0.91 -3.68
CA THR A 53 19.73 0.54 -3.91
C THR A 53 18.41 1.07 -3.36
N SER A 54 18.43 1.78 -2.23
CA SER A 54 17.24 2.41 -1.66
C SER A 54 16.93 3.78 -2.27
N HIS A 55 17.97 4.56 -2.55
CA HIS A 55 17.86 5.89 -3.15
C HIS A 55 18.85 6.00 -4.31
N PRO A 56 18.41 6.46 -5.49
CA PRO A 56 19.29 6.59 -6.66
C PRO A 56 20.27 7.77 -6.54
N VAL A 57 20.10 8.63 -5.53
CA VAL A 57 20.95 9.78 -5.25
C VAL A 57 21.50 9.69 -3.82
N PRO A 58 22.72 10.19 -3.56
CA PRO A 58 23.24 10.30 -2.20
C PRO A 58 22.31 11.14 -1.34
N LEU A 59 21.83 10.58 -0.23
CA LEU A 59 21.06 11.30 0.77
C LEU A 59 21.91 11.59 2.00
N GLY A 60 21.78 12.80 2.52
CA GLY A 60 22.24 13.16 3.86
C GLY A 60 21.06 13.30 4.80
N ASN A 61 21.33 13.56 6.08
CA ASN A 61 20.29 13.86 7.05
C ASN A 61 19.61 15.19 6.69
N VAL A 62 18.35 15.14 6.27
CA VAL A 62 17.52 16.32 6.02
C VAL A 62 16.67 16.59 7.24
N THR A 63 17.07 17.58 8.05
CA THR A 63 16.35 17.99 9.26
C THR A 63 15.53 19.26 9.01
N ARG A 64 14.41 19.39 9.73
CA ARG A 64 13.63 20.63 9.79
C ARG A 64 13.81 21.28 11.16
N PRO A 65 13.92 22.63 11.27
CA PRO A 65 13.90 23.31 12.56
C PRO A 65 12.59 23.05 13.32
N ASP A 66 12.67 23.06 14.65
CA ASP A 66 11.50 22.91 15.53
C ASP A 66 10.80 24.26 15.73
N VAL A 67 10.04 24.66 14.71
CA VAL A 67 9.27 25.92 14.70
C VAL A 67 7.87 25.64 14.15
N VAL A 68 6.88 26.39 14.65
CA VAL A 68 5.50 26.30 14.16
C VAL A 68 5.44 26.76 12.69
N GLY A 69 4.94 25.89 11.82
CA GLY A 69 4.73 26.18 10.40
C GLY A 69 3.32 26.70 10.11
N GLN A 70 3.09 27.08 8.85
CA GLN A 70 1.75 27.38 8.37
C GLN A 70 0.89 26.11 8.37
N THR A 71 -0.28 26.17 8.99
CA THR A 71 -1.28 25.10 8.98
C THR A 71 -2.41 25.42 8.01
N LEU A 72 -3.08 24.39 7.51
CA LEU A 72 -4.35 24.56 6.78
C LEU A 72 -5.42 25.13 7.72
N THR A 73 -6.37 25.88 7.17
CA THR A 73 -7.64 26.13 7.87
C THR A 73 -8.46 24.84 7.91
N GLN A 74 -9.42 24.77 8.81
CA GLN A 74 -10.32 23.62 8.91
C GLN A 74 -11.11 23.37 7.61
N GLU A 75 -11.61 24.44 6.99
CA GLU A 75 -12.29 24.38 5.69
C GLU A 75 -11.36 23.81 4.60
N GLN A 76 -10.10 24.26 4.55
CA GLN A 76 -9.11 23.73 3.61
C GLN A 76 -8.77 22.26 3.87
N ALA A 77 -8.71 21.84 5.13
CA ALA A 77 -8.45 20.45 5.47
C ALA A 77 -9.64 19.54 5.07
N LEU A 78 -10.88 20.02 5.18
CA LEU A 78 -12.09 19.27 4.88
C LEU A 78 -12.55 19.36 3.42
N SER A 79 -11.91 20.19 2.59
CA SER A 79 -12.38 20.49 1.22
C SER A 79 -12.43 19.26 0.30
N GLY A 80 -11.69 18.20 0.62
CA GLY A 80 -11.69 16.92 -0.10
C GLY A 80 -12.34 15.76 0.66
N ALA A 81 -12.98 16.02 1.81
CA ALA A 81 -13.61 14.98 2.62
C ALA A 81 -14.84 14.40 1.88
N PRO A 82 -14.91 13.07 1.66
CA PRO A 82 -16.12 12.46 1.09
C PRO A 82 -17.34 12.61 1.99
N ASP A 83 -17.14 12.63 3.32
CA ASP A 83 -18.16 12.84 4.33
C ASP A 83 -17.58 13.60 5.53
N SER A 84 -18.36 14.52 6.09
CA SER A 84 -17.95 15.37 7.22
C SER A 84 -19.13 15.68 8.14
N ASP A 85 -18.83 15.89 9.41
CA ASP A 85 -19.82 16.30 10.43
C ASP A 85 -19.35 17.57 11.13
N GLY A 86 -19.88 18.70 10.67
CA GLY A 86 -19.41 20.03 11.06
C GLY A 86 -17.92 20.19 10.78
N GLU A 87 -17.14 20.04 11.83
CA GLU A 87 -15.73 20.40 11.91
C GLU A 87 -14.78 19.19 11.82
N ARG A 88 -15.30 18.00 11.48
CA ARG A 88 -14.60 16.71 11.55
C ARG A 88 -14.87 15.84 10.33
N PHE A 89 -13.92 14.97 9.98
CA PHE A 89 -14.17 13.87 9.06
C PHE A 89 -15.12 12.85 9.70
N ARG A 90 -16.15 12.44 8.97
CA ARG A 90 -17.08 11.41 9.43
C ARG A 90 -16.66 10.08 8.84
N VAL A 91 -16.53 9.07 9.70
CA VAL A 91 -16.23 7.67 9.33
C VAL A 91 -17.11 6.74 10.14
N THR A 92 -17.34 5.53 9.63
CA THR A 92 -17.98 4.48 10.42
C THR A 92 -17.11 4.15 11.63
N ALA A 93 -17.70 4.16 12.82
CA ALA A 93 -17.00 3.77 14.02
C ALA A 93 -16.55 2.30 13.91
N ILE A 94 -15.27 2.05 14.13
CA ILE A 94 -14.75 0.70 14.30
C ILE A 94 -15.05 0.31 15.75
N LEU A 95 -16.28 -0.16 15.96
CA LEU A 95 -16.59 -0.96 17.14
C LEU A 95 -15.89 -2.29 16.88
N GLY A 96 -14.88 -2.65 17.67
CA GLY A 96 -14.15 -3.90 17.48
C GLY A 96 -15.11 -5.09 17.42
N GLU A 97 -14.62 -6.22 16.91
CA GLU A 97 -15.30 -7.50 17.10
C GLU A 97 -15.43 -7.74 18.62
N GLU A 98 -16.60 -7.44 19.19
CA GLU A 98 -17.05 -8.20 20.36
C GLU A 98 -17.16 -9.64 19.86
N GLN A 99 -16.40 -10.53 20.51
CA GLN A 99 -16.29 -11.97 20.23
C GLN A 99 -17.61 -12.64 19.84
#